data_AF-A0A815XW74-F1
#
_entry.id   AF-A0A815XW74-F1
#
_cell.length_a   1.000
_cell.length_b   1.000
_cell.length_c   1.000
_cell.angle_alpha   90.00
_cell.angle_beta   90.00
_cell.angle_gamma   90.00
#
_symmetry.space_group_name_H-M   'P 1'
#
loop_
_entity.id
_entity.type
_entity.pdbx_description
1 polymer ?
#
loop_
_entity_poly.entity_id
_entity_poly.type
_entity_poly.pdbx_seq_one_letter_code
_entity_poly.pdbx_strand_id
1 'polypeptide(L)'
;MIEEHLKDGYWIEAFQADDETPIGFVAYGLSDREISFYPNSWTTTEKVEPIRIQKLINPIAMDQADITGNGFKDIIICFDYGRTITDFNPDGGHIVWLENPGQNIGTEPWEQHYVGRSPTIIGIPIVNGPSDVPVLLFRLPDDVLNAKAGDREVVDKEFFHLIHDAKKFNVHSLDNLLIASREGLNWLYILKLAL
;
A
#
# COMPACT_ATOMS: atom_id res chain seq x y z
N MET A 1 -13.29 9.79 21.00
CA MET A 1 -12.21 10.39 20.18
C MET A 1 -11.07 9.40 20.21
N ILE A 2 -10.44 9.10 19.07
CA ILE A 2 -9.44 8.02 18.99
C ILE A 2 -8.03 8.59 19.13
N GLU A 3 -7.74 9.66 18.39
CA GLU A 3 -6.52 10.44 18.55
C GLU A 3 -6.78 11.93 18.28
N GLU A 4 -5.96 12.80 18.86
CA GLU A 4 -5.97 14.25 18.61
C GLU A 4 -4.54 14.82 18.53
N HIS A 5 -4.41 16.11 18.21
CA HIS A 5 -3.12 16.82 18.10
C HIS A 5 -2.06 16.17 17.17
N LEU A 6 -2.50 15.36 16.19
CA LEU A 6 -1.67 14.81 15.12
C LEU A 6 -0.90 15.93 14.40
N LYS A 7 0.37 15.68 14.06
CA LYS A 7 1.25 16.67 13.41
C LYS A 7 0.87 16.91 11.94
N ASP A 8 0.34 15.87 11.30
CA ASP A 8 -0.26 15.88 9.98
C ASP A 8 -1.24 14.68 9.84
N GLY A 9 -1.72 14.41 8.62
CA GLY A 9 -2.54 13.25 8.31
C GLY A 9 -2.85 13.20 6.81
N TYR A 10 -2.91 11.99 6.26
CA TYR A 10 -3.14 11.78 4.82
C TYR A 10 -3.95 10.52 4.52
N TRP A 11 -3.53 9.37 5.08
CA TRP A 11 -4.16 8.08 4.80
C TRP A 11 -4.86 7.51 6.03
N ILE A 12 -5.97 6.80 5.81
CA ILE A 12 -6.65 5.95 6.77
C ILE A 12 -7.31 4.78 6.03
N GLU A 13 -6.94 3.54 6.38
CA GLU A 13 -7.52 2.32 5.81
C GLU A 13 -8.07 1.43 6.94
N ALA A 14 -9.26 0.84 6.74
CA ALA A 14 -9.80 -0.13 7.69
C ALA A 14 -8.96 -1.41 7.65
N PHE A 15 -8.42 -1.83 8.80
CA PHE A 15 -7.42 -2.89 8.86
C PHE A 15 -7.81 -3.96 9.88
N GLN A 16 -7.58 -5.22 9.49
CA GLN A 16 -7.87 -6.39 10.32
C GLN A 16 -6.67 -7.31 10.25
N ALA A 17 -5.95 -7.45 11.37
CA ALA A 17 -4.63 -8.12 11.40
C ALA A 17 -4.70 -9.61 11.04
N ASP A 18 -5.80 -10.27 11.38
CA ASP A 18 -6.15 -11.66 11.10
C ASP A 18 -7.70 -11.79 11.16
N ASP A 19 -8.25 -12.98 10.90
CA ASP A 19 -9.69 -13.22 10.91
C ASP A 19 -10.35 -13.14 12.32
N GLU A 20 -9.58 -13.21 13.42
CA GLU A 20 -10.10 -13.18 14.79
C GLU A 20 -10.10 -11.75 15.39
N THR A 21 -9.14 -10.92 14.98
CA THR A 21 -8.92 -9.56 15.46
C THR A 21 -10.05 -8.63 15.00
N PRO A 22 -10.72 -7.88 15.91
CA PRO A 22 -11.74 -6.92 15.51
C PRO A 22 -11.16 -5.77 14.67
N ILE A 23 -11.82 -5.44 13.56
CA ILE A 23 -11.36 -4.44 12.57
C ILE A 23 -11.03 -3.10 13.26
N GLY A 24 -9.76 -2.71 13.20
CA GLY A 24 -9.25 -1.38 13.54
C GLY A 24 -8.93 -0.57 12.28
N PHE A 25 -7.92 0.27 12.32
CA PHE A 25 -7.45 0.99 11.13
C PHE A 25 -5.94 1.28 11.16
N VAL A 26 -5.33 1.42 9.99
CA VAL A 26 -3.98 1.96 9.83
C VAL A 26 -4.09 3.40 9.36
N ALA A 27 -3.35 4.32 9.95
CA ALA A 27 -3.31 5.73 9.54
C ALA A 27 -1.90 6.33 9.64
N TYR A 28 -1.63 7.34 8.80
CA TYR A 28 -0.36 8.06 8.74
C TYR A 28 -0.46 9.40 7.97
N GLY A 29 0.61 10.19 8.04
CA GLY A 29 0.82 11.40 7.25
C GLY A 29 2.21 11.45 6.61
N LEU A 30 2.36 12.25 5.55
CA LEU A 30 3.59 12.34 4.73
C LEU A 30 4.83 12.84 5.52
N SER A 31 4.62 13.63 6.57
CA SER A 31 5.64 14.45 7.23
C SER A 31 6.06 13.90 8.59
N ASP A 32 5.14 13.33 9.37
CA ASP A 32 5.47 12.68 10.65
C ASP A 32 6.06 11.26 10.47
N ARG A 33 5.90 10.68 9.26
CA ARG A 33 6.58 9.48 8.77
C ARG A 33 6.25 8.17 9.50
N GLU A 34 5.40 8.21 10.52
CA GLU A 34 5.05 7.06 11.33
C GLU A 34 3.77 6.40 10.82
N ILE A 35 3.86 5.10 10.51
CA ILE A 35 2.72 4.26 10.15
C ILE A 35 2.26 3.58 11.43
N SER A 36 1.01 3.80 11.82
CA SER A 36 0.45 3.31 13.08
C SER A 36 -0.85 2.55 12.85
N PHE A 37 -0.94 1.38 13.48
CA PHE A 37 -2.18 0.64 13.66
C PHE A 37 -2.90 1.17 14.90
N TYR A 38 -4.19 1.42 14.76
CA TYR A 38 -5.09 1.83 15.82
C TYR A 38 -6.05 0.64 16.07
N PRO A 39 -5.81 -0.16 17.12
CA PRO A 39 -6.66 -1.30 17.42
C PRO A 39 -8.09 -0.87 17.76
N ASN A 40 -9.04 -1.76 17.51
CA ASN A 40 -10.45 -1.54 17.81
C ASN A 40 -10.69 -1.45 19.32
N SER A 41 -11.04 -0.26 19.79
CA SER A 41 -11.33 0.04 21.20
C SER A 41 -12.83 0.24 21.47
N TRP A 42 -13.72 0.06 20.48
CA TRP A 42 -15.13 0.48 20.56
C TRP A 42 -15.97 -0.21 21.65
N THR A 43 -15.51 -1.36 22.17
CA THR A 43 -16.13 -2.11 23.28
C THR A 43 -15.58 -1.75 24.65
N THR A 44 -14.59 -0.84 24.72
CA THR A 44 -13.86 -0.45 25.92
C THR A 44 -14.05 1.04 26.24
N THR A 45 -13.82 1.43 27.49
CA THR A 45 -13.80 2.85 27.92
C THR A 45 -12.38 3.40 28.08
N GLU A 46 -11.35 2.60 27.78
CA GLU A 46 -9.95 2.97 27.93
C GLU A 46 -9.38 3.42 26.59
N LYS A 47 -8.44 4.39 26.59
CA LYS A 47 -7.72 4.71 25.35
C LYS A 47 -6.73 3.59 25.08
N VAL A 48 -6.92 2.88 23.97
CA VAL A 48 -5.88 2.02 23.39
C VAL A 48 -4.93 2.93 22.61
N GLU A 49 -3.66 2.95 23.01
CA GLU A 49 -2.63 3.72 22.32
C GLU A 49 -2.29 3.11 20.95
N PRO A 50 -1.92 3.93 19.95
CA PRO A 50 -1.54 3.43 18.63
C PRO A 50 -0.27 2.58 18.68
N ILE A 51 -0.29 1.49 17.91
CA ILE A 51 0.83 0.57 17.74
C ILE A 51 1.60 0.98 16.49
N ARG A 52 2.82 1.48 16.67
CA ARG A 52 3.71 1.80 15.55
C ARG A 52 4.08 0.54 14.76
N ILE A 53 3.70 0.53 13.49
CA ILE A 53 4.11 -0.47 12.50
C ILE A 53 5.53 -0.18 12.03
N GLN A 54 5.77 0.99 11.42
CA GLN A 54 7.08 1.32 10.82
C GLN A 54 7.25 2.84 10.67
N LYS A 55 8.46 3.31 10.33
CA LYS A 55 8.70 4.69 9.86
C LYS A 55 9.19 4.69 8.41
N LEU A 56 8.47 5.36 7.51
CA LEU A 56 8.84 5.55 6.10
C LEU A 56 8.85 7.04 5.74
N ILE A 57 9.74 7.45 4.83
CA ILE A 57 9.78 8.84 4.35
C ILE A 57 8.68 9.07 3.32
N ASN A 58 7.87 10.12 3.48
CA ASN A 58 6.78 10.50 2.57
C ASN A 58 5.95 9.31 2.03
N PRO A 59 5.30 8.52 2.91
CA PRO A 59 4.37 7.47 2.50
C PRO A 59 3.12 8.07 1.86
N ILE A 60 2.59 7.42 0.82
CA ILE A 60 1.40 7.86 0.08
C ILE A 60 0.29 6.83 0.21
N ALA A 61 0.26 5.80 -0.63
CA ALA A 61 -0.84 4.83 -0.70
C ALA A 61 -0.43 3.48 -0.09
N MET A 62 -1.41 2.79 0.49
CA MET A 62 -1.27 1.42 0.95
C MET A 62 -2.45 0.52 0.53
N ASP A 63 -2.22 -0.78 0.53
CA ASP A 63 -3.23 -1.83 0.47
C ASP A 63 -2.82 -2.97 1.45
N GLN A 64 -3.67 -3.98 1.65
CA GLN A 64 -3.43 -5.07 2.60
C GLN A 64 -3.69 -6.45 1.98
N ALA A 65 -2.83 -7.42 2.28
CA ALA A 65 -2.99 -8.80 1.82
C ALA A 65 -2.22 -9.76 2.75
N ASP A 66 -2.68 -11.00 2.88
CA ASP A 66 -1.80 -12.08 3.37
C ASP A 66 -0.81 -12.43 2.25
N ILE A 67 0.45 -12.01 2.41
CA ILE A 67 1.52 -12.19 1.40
C ILE A 67 2.28 -13.49 1.66
N THR A 68 2.43 -13.86 2.93
CA THR A 68 3.17 -15.06 3.36
C THR A 68 2.33 -16.34 3.33
N GLY A 69 1.00 -16.22 3.23
CA GLY A 69 0.05 -17.34 3.31
C GLY A 69 -0.17 -17.84 4.73
N ASN A 70 0.06 -17.00 5.75
CA ASN A 70 0.08 -17.40 7.16
C ASN A 70 -1.23 -17.09 7.93
N GLY A 71 -2.22 -16.44 7.29
CA GLY A 71 -3.49 -16.02 7.88
C GLY A 71 -3.49 -14.62 8.51
N PHE A 72 -2.33 -13.96 8.57
CA PHE A 72 -2.20 -12.56 9.00
C PHE A 72 -2.09 -11.64 7.77
N LYS A 73 -2.67 -10.44 7.84
CA LYS A 73 -2.55 -9.46 6.74
C LYS A 73 -1.31 -8.62 6.89
N ASP A 74 -0.47 -8.65 5.89
CA ASP A 74 0.66 -7.76 5.67
C ASP A 74 0.19 -6.43 5.05
N ILE A 75 1.03 -5.40 5.15
CA ILE A 75 0.76 -4.06 4.59
C ILE A 75 1.65 -3.81 3.38
N ILE A 76 1.06 -3.54 2.22
CA ILE A 76 1.76 -3.12 1.00
C ILE A 76 1.70 -1.59 0.97
N ILE A 77 2.84 -0.90 0.86
CA ILE A 77 2.88 0.57 0.95
C ILE A 77 3.91 1.19 0.01
N CYS A 78 3.55 2.32 -0.59
CA CYS A 78 4.48 3.14 -1.39
C CYS A 78 4.98 4.38 -0.62
N PHE A 79 6.27 4.67 -0.76
CA PHE A 79 6.96 5.72 -0.02
C PHE A 79 8.11 6.34 -0.82
N ASP A 80 8.79 7.31 -0.22
CA ASP A 80 9.77 8.19 -0.83
C ASP A 80 9.22 8.90 -2.08
N TYR A 81 7.99 9.40 -1.97
CA TYR A 81 7.35 10.17 -3.04
C TYR A 81 7.98 11.56 -3.24
N GLY A 82 8.62 12.12 -2.21
CA GLY A 82 8.88 13.55 -2.09
C GLY A 82 7.71 14.29 -1.43
N ARG A 83 7.66 15.62 -1.56
CA ARG A 83 6.72 16.46 -0.79
C ARG A 83 5.44 16.82 -1.54
N THR A 84 5.52 17.04 -2.85
CA THR A 84 4.39 17.45 -3.69
C THR A 84 4.54 16.92 -5.11
N ILE A 85 3.50 17.03 -5.93
CA ILE A 85 3.51 16.71 -7.36
C ILE A 85 4.55 17.50 -8.19
N THR A 86 5.13 18.57 -7.64
CA THR A 86 6.22 19.37 -8.27
C THR A 86 7.54 19.32 -7.49
N ASP A 87 7.58 18.62 -6.36
CA ASP A 87 8.73 18.40 -5.47
C ASP A 87 8.78 16.90 -5.13
N PHE A 88 8.68 16.07 -6.18
CA PHE A 88 8.68 14.61 -6.09
C PHE A 88 10.12 14.06 -6.22
N ASN A 89 10.40 12.92 -5.61
CA ASN A 89 11.69 12.26 -5.73
C ASN A 89 11.73 11.37 -7.00
N PRO A 90 12.56 11.68 -8.02
CA PRO A 90 12.60 10.91 -9.27
C PRO A 90 13.24 9.52 -9.11
N ASP A 91 14.07 9.32 -8.07
CA ASP A 91 14.70 8.04 -7.75
C ASP A 91 13.88 7.23 -6.72
N GLY A 92 12.85 7.84 -6.13
CA GLY A 92 12.02 7.30 -5.05
C GLY A 92 10.84 6.47 -5.55
N GLY A 93 9.63 6.76 -5.03
CA GLY A 93 8.39 6.04 -5.38
C GLY A 93 8.47 4.54 -5.10
N HIS A 94 9.22 4.16 -4.06
CA HIS A 94 9.49 2.78 -3.68
C HIS A 94 8.22 2.07 -3.22
N ILE A 95 8.09 0.77 -3.52
CA ILE A 95 7.02 -0.08 -2.99
C ILE A 95 7.65 -1.21 -2.18
N VAL A 96 7.20 -1.37 -0.94
CA VAL A 96 7.59 -2.43 -0.01
C VAL A 96 6.35 -3.11 0.55
N TRP A 97 6.54 -4.27 1.15
CA TRP A 97 5.57 -4.81 2.09
C TRP A 97 6.16 -4.87 3.50
N LEU A 98 5.30 -4.79 4.50
CA LEU A 98 5.62 -4.81 5.92
C LEU A 98 5.01 -6.07 6.52
N GLU A 99 5.86 -6.94 7.06
CA GLU A 99 5.47 -8.26 7.57
C GLU A 99 4.72 -8.13 8.90
N ASN A 100 3.54 -8.74 8.97
CA ASN A 100 2.74 -8.80 10.18
C ASN A 100 3.32 -9.84 11.16
N PRO A 101 3.83 -9.44 12.34
CA PRO A 101 4.45 -10.35 13.30
C PRO A 101 3.43 -11.18 14.11
N GLY A 102 2.15 -11.16 13.69
CA GLY A 102 1.03 -11.88 14.25
C GLY A 102 0.82 -11.58 15.72
N GLN A 103 0.93 -12.62 16.56
CA GLN A 103 0.76 -12.52 18.01
C GLN A 103 1.82 -11.64 18.72
N ASN A 104 2.84 -11.14 18.01
CA ASN A 104 3.85 -10.21 18.53
C ASN A 104 3.64 -8.75 18.06
N ILE A 105 2.45 -8.40 17.55
CA ILE A 105 2.12 -7.01 17.20
C ILE A 105 2.41 -6.07 18.39
N GLY A 106 3.25 -5.06 18.13
CA GLY A 106 3.62 -4.03 19.11
C GLY A 106 4.82 -4.32 19.99
N THR A 107 5.50 -5.47 19.85
CA THR A 107 6.81 -5.68 20.51
C THR A 107 7.93 -4.91 19.81
N GLU A 108 7.93 -4.91 18.46
CA GLU A 108 8.93 -4.28 17.60
C GLU A 108 8.27 -3.73 16.32
N PRO A 109 8.95 -2.85 15.55
CA PRO A 109 8.52 -2.49 14.19
C PRO A 109 8.41 -3.70 13.26
N TRP A 110 7.47 -3.64 12.32
CA TRP A 110 7.26 -4.68 11.32
C TRP A 110 8.43 -4.74 10.32
N GLU A 111 8.85 -5.95 9.94
CA GLU A 111 9.99 -6.14 9.04
C GLU A 111 9.65 -5.66 7.62
N GLN A 112 10.59 -5.01 6.95
CA GLN A 112 10.36 -4.33 5.67
C GLN A 112 11.01 -5.08 4.51
N HIS A 113 10.17 -5.64 3.63
CA HIS A 113 10.57 -6.46 2.50
C HIS A 113 10.32 -5.77 1.16
N TYR A 114 11.17 -6.03 0.15
CA TYR A 114 10.99 -5.50 -1.20
C TYR A 114 10.00 -6.35 -2.03
N VAL A 115 9.24 -5.72 -2.91
CA VAL A 115 8.30 -6.38 -3.84
C VAL A 115 9.06 -7.11 -4.98
N GLY A 116 8.71 -8.38 -5.30
CA GLY A 116 9.52 -9.33 -6.13
C GLY A 116 8.88 -10.08 -7.35
N ARG A 117 8.38 -11.35 -7.28
CA ARG A 117 8.05 -12.23 -8.48
C ARG A 117 6.71 -13.05 -8.71
N SER A 118 5.84 -13.46 -7.76
CA SER A 118 4.34 -13.69 -7.87
C SER A 118 3.66 -14.18 -6.54
N PRO A 119 2.95 -13.33 -5.73
CA PRO A 119 1.67 -12.71 -6.09
C PRO A 119 1.74 -11.28 -6.67
N THR A 120 0.67 -10.84 -7.32
CA THR A 120 0.68 -9.68 -8.22
C THR A 120 0.27 -8.36 -7.55
N ILE A 121 1.10 -7.33 -7.66
CA ILE A 121 0.86 -5.95 -7.19
C ILE A 121 0.83 -5.00 -8.41
N ILE A 122 -0.10 -4.04 -8.42
CA ILE A 122 -0.13 -2.97 -9.43
C ILE A 122 0.44 -1.71 -8.80
N GLY A 123 1.53 -1.18 -9.36
CA GLY A 123 2.10 0.11 -8.97
C GLY A 123 1.65 1.22 -9.91
N ILE A 124 1.17 2.33 -9.35
CA ILE A 124 0.54 3.41 -10.11
C ILE A 124 1.11 4.75 -9.61
N PRO A 125 2.10 5.34 -10.31
CA PRO A 125 2.60 6.67 -9.99
C PRO A 125 1.53 7.74 -10.21
N ILE A 126 1.63 8.88 -9.52
CA ILE A 126 0.72 10.02 -9.74
C ILE A 126 1.14 10.83 -10.98
N VAL A 127 2.45 10.96 -11.20
CA VAL A 127 3.11 11.69 -12.31
C VAL A 127 4.41 10.99 -12.71
N ASN A 128 4.90 11.27 -13.92
CA ASN A 128 6.19 10.82 -14.45
C ASN A 128 7.01 12.00 -15.03
N GLY A 129 7.09 13.09 -14.26
CA GLY A 129 7.73 14.33 -14.70
C GLY A 129 7.03 14.94 -15.93
N PRO A 130 7.74 15.20 -17.04
CA PRO A 130 7.16 15.70 -18.29
C PRO A 130 6.59 14.60 -19.21
N SER A 131 6.63 13.33 -18.77
CA SER A 131 6.25 12.15 -19.55
C SER A 131 4.95 11.53 -19.03
N ASP A 132 4.35 10.67 -19.85
CA ASP A 132 3.15 9.91 -19.48
C ASP A 132 3.42 8.91 -18.34
N VAL A 133 2.39 8.68 -17.53
CA VAL A 133 2.40 7.87 -16.31
C VAL A 133 2.30 6.40 -16.65
N PRO A 134 3.31 5.57 -16.30
CA PRO A 134 3.27 4.15 -16.58
C PRO A 134 2.44 3.41 -15.53
N VAL A 135 1.58 2.48 -15.97
CA VAL A 135 0.95 1.49 -15.08
C VAL A 135 1.91 0.30 -14.98
N LEU A 136 2.35 -0.01 -13.76
CA LEU A 136 3.38 -1.01 -13.50
C LEU A 136 2.76 -2.28 -12.90
N LEU A 137 3.14 -3.43 -13.44
CA LEU A 137 2.76 -4.73 -12.91
C LEU A 137 3.98 -5.39 -12.25
N PHE A 138 3.92 -5.49 -10.93
CA PHE A 138 4.85 -6.23 -10.11
C PHE A 138 4.26 -7.58 -9.73
N ARG A 139 5.13 -8.48 -9.29
CA ARG A 139 4.80 -9.79 -8.76
C ARG A 139 5.60 -9.92 -7.39
N LEU A 140 5.46 -10.93 -6.50
CA LEU A 140 6.13 -11.13 -5.17
C LEU A 140 6.64 -12.59 -4.96
N PRO A 141 7.92 -12.94 -4.78
CA PRO A 141 8.43 -14.26 -5.24
C PRO A 141 7.93 -15.46 -4.45
N ASP A 142 8.07 -16.67 -5.02
CA ASP A 142 7.85 -17.97 -4.33
C ASP A 142 8.52 -18.02 -2.94
N ASP A 143 9.65 -17.33 -2.79
CA ASP A 143 10.25 -16.94 -1.50
C ASP A 143 10.10 -15.41 -1.33
N VAL A 144 9.08 -14.99 -0.60
CA VAL A 144 8.79 -13.56 -0.34
C VAL A 144 9.75 -12.91 0.65
N LEU A 145 10.37 -13.70 1.53
CA LEU A 145 11.19 -13.21 2.65
C LEU A 145 12.64 -12.94 2.23
N ASN A 146 13.20 -13.77 1.35
CA ASN A 146 14.55 -13.56 0.79
C ASN A 146 14.51 -12.79 -0.55
N ALA A 147 13.39 -12.12 -0.84
CA ALA A 147 13.13 -11.41 -2.08
C ALA A 147 14.10 -10.25 -2.32
N LYS A 148 14.64 -10.17 -3.53
CA LYS A 148 15.21 -8.94 -4.08
C LYS A 148 14.15 -8.20 -4.89
N ALA A 149 14.34 -6.89 -5.05
CA ALA A 149 13.46 -6.03 -5.84
C ALA A 149 13.18 -6.65 -7.22
N GLY A 150 11.90 -6.67 -7.58
CA GLY A 150 11.34 -7.53 -8.62
C GLY A 150 11.54 -7.09 -10.06
N ASP A 151 11.39 -8.07 -10.95
CA ASP A 151 11.10 -7.79 -12.35
C ASP A 151 9.72 -7.12 -12.45
N ARG A 152 9.68 -5.90 -13.02
CA ARG A 152 8.43 -5.16 -13.27
C ARG A 152 8.10 -5.14 -14.75
N GLU A 153 6.83 -5.35 -15.06
CA GLU A 153 6.25 -5.22 -16.39
C GLU A 153 5.53 -3.88 -16.51
N VAL A 154 5.52 -3.27 -17.70
CA VAL A 154 4.85 -1.99 -17.96
C VAL A 154 3.64 -2.27 -18.83
N VAL A 155 2.43 -2.14 -18.26
CA VAL A 155 1.19 -2.56 -18.94
C VAL A 155 0.47 -1.40 -19.66
N ASP A 156 0.73 -0.16 -19.23
CA ASP A 156 0.50 1.07 -20.02
C ASP A 156 1.66 2.04 -19.78
N LYS A 157 1.93 2.94 -20.73
CA LYS A 157 2.93 4.02 -20.64
C LYS A 157 2.66 5.19 -21.60
N GLU A 158 1.46 5.26 -22.20
CA GLU A 158 1.16 6.18 -23.32
C GLU A 158 -0.25 6.82 -23.22
N PHE A 159 -1.07 6.42 -22.24
CA PHE A 159 -2.45 6.91 -22.11
C PHE A 159 -2.64 7.97 -21.01
N PHE A 160 -2.02 7.80 -19.85
CA PHE A 160 -2.30 8.61 -18.66
C PHE A 160 -1.29 9.76 -18.47
N HIS A 161 -1.74 11.01 -18.33
CA HIS A 161 -0.83 12.13 -18.00
C HIS A 161 -0.78 12.43 -16.49
N LEU A 162 -1.79 12.02 -15.73
CA LEU A 162 -1.86 12.13 -14.27
C LEU A 162 -2.91 11.15 -13.74
N ILE A 163 -2.55 10.36 -12.74
CA ILE A 163 -3.46 9.47 -12.01
C ILE A 163 -3.57 9.95 -10.56
N HIS A 164 -4.78 9.99 -10.00
CA HIS A 164 -5.01 10.44 -8.62
C HIS A 164 -5.41 9.28 -7.68
N ASP A 165 -6.24 8.35 -8.17
CA ASP A 165 -6.77 7.25 -7.37
C ASP A 165 -7.04 6.05 -8.28
N ALA A 166 -7.01 4.84 -7.72
CA ALA A 166 -7.36 3.62 -8.42
C ALA A 166 -7.88 2.57 -7.44
N LYS A 167 -9.11 2.08 -7.66
CA LYS A 167 -9.70 1.04 -6.79
C LYS A 167 -9.83 -0.30 -7.52
N LYS A 168 -9.31 -1.35 -6.88
CA LYS A 168 -9.51 -2.74 -7.28
C LYS A 168 -10.96 -3.17 -7.04
N PHE A 169 -11.53 -3.89 -7.98
CA PHE A 169 -12.85 -4.54 -7.86
C PHE A 169 -12.89 -5.85 -8.65
N ASN A 170 -13.87 -6.71 -8.37
CA ASN A 170 -13.98 -8.04 -8.98
C ASN A 170 -15.25 -8.15 -9.83
N VAL A 171 -15.09 -8.43 -11.12
CA VAL A 171 -16.18 -8.69 -12.09
C VAL A 171 -15.81 -9.91 -12.92
N HIS A 172 -16.76 -10.84 -13.06
CA HIS A 172 -16.60 -12.09 -13.83
C HIS A 172 -15.29 -12.87 -13.54
N SER A 173 -14.91 -12.94 -12.26
CA SER A 173 -13.69 -13.61 -11.76
C SER A 173 -12.35 -13.05 -12.27
N LEU A 174 -12.35 -11.86 -12.89
CA LEU A 174 -11.16 -11.09 -13.19
C LEU A 174 -10.87 -10.07 -12.09
N ASP A 175 -9.59 -9.78 -11.89
CA ASP A 175 -9.13 -8.62 -11.13
C ASP A 175 -9.25 -7.38 -12.02
N ASN A 176 -10.09 -6.42 -11.61
CA ASN A 176 -10.38 -5.20 -12.36
C ASN A 176 -9.92 -3.97 -11.57
N LEU A 177 -9.61 -2.90 -12.29
CA LEU A 177 -9.08 -1.65 -11.74
C LEU A 177 -9.82 -0.47 -12.35
N LEU A 178 -10.47 0.35 -11.51
CA LEU A 178 -11.07 1.61 -11.93
C LEU A 178 -10.11 2.74 -11.56
N ILE A 179 -9.57 3.43 -12.56
CA ILE A 179 -8.58 4.49 -12.42
C ILE A 179 -9.25 5.86 -12.56
N ALA A 180 -9.05 6.73 -11.58
CA ALA A 180 -9.39 8.14 -11.63
C ALA A 180 -8.16 8.96 -12.08
N SER A 181 -8.27 9.57 -13.25
CA SER A 181 -7.17 10.17 -14.00
C SER A 181 -7.56 11.50 -14.63
N ARG A 182 -6.58 12.26 -15.13
CA ARG A 182 -6.84 13.47 -15.93
C ARG A 182 -7.67 13.18 -17.19
N GLU A 183 -7.54 11.97 -17.71
CA GLU A 183 -8.27 11.43 -18.85
C GLU A 183 -9.72 11.03 -18.50
N GLY A 184 -10.09 11.10 -17.22
CA GLY A 184 -11.41 10.73 -16.69
C GLY A 184 -11.38 9.46 -15.85
N LEU A 185 -12.50 8.72 -15.86
CA LEU A 185 -12.62 7.41 -15.23
C LEU A 185 -12.36 6.32 -16.27
N ASN A 186 -11.30 5.53 -16.07
CA ASN A 186 -10.84 4.52 -17.01
C ASN A 186 -10.84 3.13 -16.35
N TRP A 187 -11.29 2.10 -17.07
CA TRP A 187 -11.36 0.72 -16.58
C TRP A 187 -10.30 -0.13 -17.25
N LEU A 188 -9.33 -0.60 -16.46
CA LEU A 188 -8.39 -1.65 -16.87
C LEU A 188 -8.81 -2.98 -16.25
N TYR A 189 -8.67 -4.07 -17.00
CA TYR A 189 -8.84 -5.43 -16.51
C TYR A 189 -7.58 -6.23 -16.84
N ILE A 190 -7.03 -6.94 -15.85
CA ILE A 190 -5.88 -7.81 -16.10
C ILE A 190 -6.41 -9.20 -16.41
N LEU A 191 -6.31 -9.60 -17.68
CA LEU A 191 -6.44 -11.00 -18.05
C LEU A 191 -5.32 -11.78 -17.35
N LYS A 192 -5.69 -12.70 -16.46
CA LYS A 192 -4.76 -13.71 -15.95
C LYS A 192 -4.30 -14.56 -17.13
N LEU A 193 -3.11 -14.25 -17.65
CA LEU A 193 -2.38 -15.15 -18.54
C LEU A 193 -2.25 -16.49 -17.81
N ALA A 194 -2.73 -17.56 -18.44
CA ALA A 194 -2.59 -18.90 -17.90
C ALA A 194 -1.09 -19.25 -17.83
N LEU A 195 -0.66 -19.70 -16.65
CA LEU A 195 0.62 -20.36 -16.40
C LEU A 195 0.49 -21.85 -16.74
#